data_AF-A0A4Y8SXI9-F1
#
_entry.id   AF-A0A4Y8SXI9-F1
#
_cell.length_a   1.000
_cell.length_b   1.000
_cell.length_c   1.000
_cell.angle_alpha   90.00
_cell.angle_beta   90.00
_cell.angle_gamma   90.00
#
_symmetry.space_group_name_H-M   'P 1'
#
loop_
_entity.id
_entity.type
_entity.pdbx_description
1 polymer ?
#
loop_
_entity_poly.entity_id
_entity_poly.type
_entity_poly.pdbx_seq_one_letter_code
_entity_poly.pdbx_strand_id
1 'polypeptide(L)'
;FGAEGPACIAGESAGANMALVLIGEARARGLPTPWAAALFSPATDFVSEDGSRRTNAWRDAMFDPGALAVIRTMYLGTADPADPRISPINADPTGYPPLLFHVGEREVLRDDSIRMAEKARAAGVVT
;
A
#
# COMPACT_ATOMS: atom_id res chain seq x y z
N PHE A 1 7.07 -14.37 -19.59
CA PHE A 1 7.16 -14.01 -18.15
C PHE A 1 7.77 -15.21 -17.46
N GLY A 2 9.07 -15.12 -17.15
CA GLY A 2 9.91 -16.29 -16.91
C GLY A 2 9.47 -17.07 -15.68
N ALA A 3 9.08 -18.32 -15.87
CA ALA A 3 8.74 -19.26 -14.81
C ALA A 3 9.95 -19.64 -13.93
N GLU A 4 11.16 -19.15 -14.25
CA GLU A 4 12.42 -19.55 -13.62
C GLU A 4 13.35 -18.38 -13.22
N GLY A 5 12.93 -17.12 -13.39
CA GLY A 5 13.72 -15.94 -13.02
C GLY A 5 13.19 -15.22 -11.79
N PRO A 6 13.97 -14.33 -11.15
CA PRO A 6 13.45 -13.51 -10.05
C PRO A 6 12.29 -12.64 -10.54
N ALA A 7 11.10 -12.88 -10.00
CA ALA A 7 9.91 -12.10 -10.32
C ALA A 7 9.80 -10.92 -9.34
N CYS A 8 9.70 -9.71 -9.86
CA CYS A 8 9.34 -8.52 -9.10
C CYS A 8 7.88 -8.17 -9.38
N ILE A 9 7.22 -7.54 -8.41
CA ILE A 9 5.87 -7.01 -8.59
C ILE A 9 5.91 -5.48 -8.60
N ALA A 10 5.04 -4.87 -9.41
CA ALA A 10 4.83 -3.44 -9.36
C ALA A 10 3.32 -3.17 -9.28
N GLY A 11 2.94 -2.12 -8.57
CA GLY A 11 1.56 -1.70 -8.46
C GLY A 11 1.44 -0.21 -8.21
N GLU A 12 0.31 0.36 -8.62
CA GLU A 12 -0.05 1.76 -8.41
C GLU A 12 -1.34 1.83 -7.59
N SER A 13 -1.42 2.73 -6.60
CA SER A 13 -2.63 2.99 -5.82
C SER A 13 -3.21 1.70 -5.22
N ALA A 14 -4.39 1.29 -5.65
CA ALA A 14 -5.01 0.01 -5.26
C ALA A 14 -4.19 -1.22 -5.71
N GLY A 15 -3.51 -1.16 -6.84
CA GLY A 15 -2.60 -2.22 -7.28
C GLY A 15 -1.37 -2.35 -6.39
N ALA A 16 -0.87 -1.23 -5.85
CA ALA A 16 0.24 -1.25 -4.89
C ALA A 16 -0.21 -1.79 -3.52
N ASN A 17 -1.44 -1.47 -3.09
CA ASN A 17 -2.09 -2.14 -1.97
C ASN A 17 -2.15 -3.65 -2.17
N MET A 18 -2.68 -4.11 -3.31
CA MET A 18 -2.78 -5.53 -3.64
C MET A 18 -1.42 -6.22 -3.67
N ALA A 19 -0.36 -5.54 -4.14
CA ALA A 19 0.99 -6.07 -4.11
C ALA A 19 1.49 -6.32 -2.67
N LEU A 20 1.26 -5.38 -1.75
CA LEU A 20 1.60 -5.53 -0.33
C LEU A 20 0.81 -6.67 0.34
N VAL A 21 -0.48 -6.76 0.04
CA VAL A 21 -1.36 -7.83 0.56
C VAL A 21 -0.94 -9.19 0.01
N LEU A 22 -0.63 -9.28 -1.29
CA LEU A 22 -0.14 -10.51 -1.92
C LEU A 22 1.16 -11.00 -1.26
N ILE A 23 2.10 -10.09 -1.01
CA ILE A 23 3.37 -10.42 -0.32
C ILE A 23 3.09 -10.97 1.08
N GLY A 24 2.23 -10.28 1.84
CA GLY A 24 1.85 -10.70 3.19
C GLY A 24 1.18 -12.08 3.21
N GLU A 25 0.21 -12.30 2.33
CA GLU A 25 -0.51 -13.57 2.20
C GLU A 25 0.39 -14.71 1.72
N ALA A 26 1.26 -14.46 0.72
CA ALA A 26 2.22 -15.44 0.25
C ALA A 26 3.15 -15.88 1.39
N ARG A 27 3.68 -14.91 2.15
CA ARG A 27 4.54 -15.18 3.31
C ARG A 27 3.80 -15.96 4.40
N ALA A 28 2.60 -15.53 4.77
CA ALA A 28 1.78 -16.20 5.79
C ALA A 28 1.48 -17.67 5.44
N ARG A 29 1.41 -17.98 4.14
CA ARG A 29 1.14 -19.32 3.62
C ARG A 29 2.40 -20.12 3.27
N GLY A 30 3.60 -19.57 3.51
CA GLY A 30 4.87 -20.22 3.16
C GLY A 30 5.09 -20.39 1.65
N LEU A 31 4.45 -19.55 0.83
CA LEU A 31 4.59 -19.54 -0.62
C LEU A 31 5.79 -18.66 -1.05
N PRO A 32 6.34 -18.88 -2.26
CA PRO A 32 7.35 -17.99 -2.81
C PRO A 32 6.88 -16.53 -2.84
N THR A 33 7.73 -15.62 -2.39
CA THR A 33 7.51 -14.17 -2.46
C THR A 33 8.28 -13.57 -3.64
N PRO A 34 7.84 -12.42 -4.19
CA PRO A 34 8.61 -11.72 -5.21
C PRO A 34 9.96 -11.25 -4.66
N TRP A 35 10.93 -11.05 -5.55
CA TRP A 35 12.27 -10.58 -5.20
C TRP A 35 12.30 -9.13 -4.72
N ALA A 36 11.40 -8.29 -5.23
CA ALA A 36 11.22 -6.92 -4.81
C ALA A 36 9.82 -6.44 -5.23
N ALA A 37 9.38 -5.31 -4.66
CA ALA A 37 8.18 -4.62 -5.09
C ALA A 37 8.45 -3.13 -5.38
N ALA A 38 7.86 -2.60 -6.45
CA ALA A 38 7.78 -1.16 -6.71
C ALA A 38 6.33 -0.68 -6.50
N LEU A 39 6.15 0.30 -5.61
CA LEU A 39 4.86 0.71 -5.08
C LEU A 39 4.67 2.19 -5.37
N PHE A 40 3.78 2.51 -6.31
CA PHE A 40 3.44 3.88 -6.70
C PHE A 40 2.19 4.31 -5.96
N SER A 41 2.29 5.34 -5.12
CA SER A 41 1.22 5.96 -4.35
C SER A 41 0.29 4.94 -3.65
N PRO A 42 0.81 3.96 -2.90
CA PRO A 42 -0.02 2.91 -2.32
C PRO A 42 -1.09 3.42 -1.37
N ALA A 43 -2.33 2.97 -1.57
CA ALA A 43 -3.43 3.18 -0.63
C ALA A 43 -3.33 2.13 0.50
N THR A 44 -2.69 2.45 1.62
CA THR A 44 -2.33 1.44 2.65
C THR A 44 -3.22 1.47 3.88
N ASP A 45 -4.00 2.53 4.07
CA ASP A 45 -4.81 2.77 5.26
C ASP A 45 -6.23 3.20 4.89
N PHE A 46 -7.23 2.38 5.26
CA PHE A 46 -8.65 2.69 5.12
C PHE A 46 -9.33 3.02 6.47
N VAL A 47 -8.55 3.16 7.54
CA VAL A 47 -9.00 3.55 8.87
C VAL A 47 -8.80 5.06 9.09
N SER A 48 -7.59 5.56 8.82
CA SER A 48 -7.27 6.98 9.01
C SER A 48 -7.61 7.82 7.78
N GLU A 49 -8.23 8.97 8.01
CA GLU A 49 -8.47 9.99 6.99
C GLU A 49 -7.63 11.27 7.24
N ASP A 50 -6.63 11.21 8.12
CA ASP A 50 -5.80 12.35 8.49
C ASP A 50 -4.59 12.56 7.55
N GLY A 51 -3.72 13.52 7.89
CA GLY A 51 -2.49 13.81 7.14
C GLY A 51 -2.76 14.36 5.74
N SER A 52 -2.03 13.86 4.75
CA SER A 52 -2.10 14.29 3.35
C SER A 52 -3.50 14.15 2.76
N ARG A 53 -4.32 13.21 3.23
CA ARG A 53 -5.72 13.09 2.79
C ARG A 53 -6.52 14.37 3.06
N ARG A 54 -6.17 15.11 4.11
CA ARG A 54 -6.75 16.42 4.43
C ARG A 54 -5.94 17.58 3.86
N THR A 55 -4.62 17.59 4.05
CA THR A 55 -3.79 18.74 3.65
C THR A 55 -3.63 18.87 2.14
N ASN A 56 -3.81 17.77 1.39
CA ASN A 56 -3.75 17.75 -0.07
C ASN A 56 -5.12 17.52 -0.73
N ALA A 57 -6.22 17.53 0.02
CA ALA A 57 -7.56 17.23 -0.49
C ALA A 57 -7.97 18.09 -1.72
N TRP A 58 -7.43 19.31 -1.84
CA TRP A 58 -7.67 20.24 -2.95
C TRP A 58 -6.44 20.47 -3.83
N ARG A 59 -5.34 19.76 -3.57
CA ARG A 59 -4.05 19.88 -4.27
C ARG A 59 -3.75 18.68 -5.16
N ASP A 60 -4.39 17.55 -4.87
CA ASP A 60 -4.27 16.32 -5.63
C ASP A 60 -4.87 16.50 -7.03
N ALA A 61 -4.17 15.99 -8.05
CA ALA A 61 -4.56 16.17 -9.44
C ALA A 61 -5.60 15.12 -9.90
N MET A 62 -5.76 14.03 -9.15
CA MET A 62 -6.60 12.89 -9.49
C MET A 62 -7.83 12.79 -8.60
N PHE A 63 -7.68 13.03 -7.29
CA PHE A 63 -8.76 12.86 -6.31
C PHE A 63 -9.25 14.21 -5.75
N ASP A 64 -10.55 14.44 -5.87
CA ASP A 64 -11.24 15.44 -5.06
C ASP A 64 -11.59 14.87 -3.67
N PRO A 65 -11.95 15.72 -2.69
CA PRO A 65 -12.24 15.27 -1.32
C PRO A 65 -13.36 14.23 -1.21
N GLY A 66 -14.31 14.19 -2.14
CA GLY A 66 -15.43 13.26 -2.14
C GLY A 66 -15.11 11.92 -2.81
N ALA A 67 -14.21 11.91 -3.80
CA ALA A 67 -13.86 10.73 -4.59
C ALA A 67 -13.35 9.57 -3.72
N LEU A 68 -12.46 9.84 -2.76
CA LEU A 68 -11.91 8.82 -1.87
C LEU A 68 -12.98 8.17 -0.98
N ALA A 69 -13.95 8.94 -0.49
CA ALA A 69 -15.02 8.40 0.36
C ALA A 69 -15.92 7.42 -0.42
N VAL A 70 -16.20 7.72 -1.69
CA VAL A 70 -16.96 6.83 -2.58
C VAL A 70 -16.19 5.54 -2.86
N ILE A 71 -14.90 5.66 -3.23
CA ILE A 71 -14.03 4.51 -3.48
C ILE A 71 -13.93 3.62 -2.24
N ARG A 72 -13.72 4.23 -1.07
CA ARG A 72 -13.68 3.55 0.22
C ARG A 72 -14.96 2.77 0.48
N THR A 73 -16.13 3.37 0.26
CA THR A 73 -17.43 2.72 0.46
C THR A 73 -17.60 1.51 -0.47
N MET A 74 -17.25 1.68 -1.76
CA MET A 74 -17.36 0.61 -2.76
C MET A 74 -16.39 -0.55 -2.50
N TYR A 75 -15.17 -0.24 -2.04
CA TYR A 75 -14.15 -1.26 -1.78
C TYR A 75 -14.42 -2.04 -0.49
N LEU A 76 -14.82 -1.35 0.59
CA LEU A 76 -15.02 -1.98 1.89
C LEU A 76 -16.31 -2.82 1.94
N GLY A 77 -17.42 -2.34 1.36
CA GLY A 77 -18.72 -2.95 1.59
C GLY A 77 -19.02 -3.05 3.10
N THR A 78 -19.04 -4.28 3.63
CA THR A 78 -19.20 -4.54 5.08
C THR A 78 -17.93 -5.06 5.76
N ALA A 79 -16.78 -5.05 5.07
CA ALA A 79 -15.53 -5.56 5.61
C ALA A 79 -14.95 -4.58 6.65
N ASP A 80 -14.18 -5.13 7.59
CA ASP A 80 -13.47 -4.32 8.59
C ASP A 80 -12.33 -3.55 7.91
N PRO A 81 -12.34 -2.20 7.91
CA PRO A 81 -11.26 -1.42 7.33
C PRO A 81 -9.90 -1.66 8.00
N ALA A 82 -9.87 -2.18 9.23
CA ALA A 82 -8.63 -2.48 9.94
C ALA A 82 -8.00 -3.83 9.52
N ASP A 83 -8.68 -4.67 8.76
CA ASP A 83 -8.15 -5.96 8.29
C ASP A 83 -6.84 -5.73 7.51
N PRO A 84 -5.72 -6.40 7.84
CA PRO A 84 -4.44 -6.21 7.14
C PRO A 84 -4.48 -6.59 5.65
N ARG A 85 -5.51 -7.32 5.20
CA ARG A 85 -5.76 -7.64 3.78
C ARG A 85 -6.48 -6.51 3.02
N ILE A 86 -6.93 -5.49 3.75
CA ILE A 86 -7.55 -4.26 3.24
C ILE A 86 -6.59 -3.08 3.47
N SER A 87 -6.15 -2.93 4.72
CA SER A 87 -5.21 -1.90 5.16
C SER A 87 -3.85 -2.53 5.51
N PRO A 88 -2.96 -2.76 4.53
CA PRO A 88 -1.66 -3.38 4.77
C PRO A 88 -0.77 -2.61 5.75
N ILE A 89 -1.09 -1.34 6.06
CA ILE A 89 -0.44 -0.60 7.16
C ILE A 89 -0.60 -1.32 8.51
N ASN A 90 -1.59 -2.21 8.67
CA ASN A 90 -1.82 -2.99 9.87
C ASN A 90 -1.11 -4.36 9.88
N ALA A 91 -0.53 -4.80 8.75
CA ALA A 91 0.23 -6.05 8.66
C ALA A 91 1.63 -5.93 9.29
N ASP A 92 2.23 -7.04 9.71
CA ASP A 92 3.65 -7.09 10.10
C ASP A 92 4.53 -7.29 8.84
N PRO A 93 5.35 -6.29 8.45
CA PRO A 93 6.19 -6.39 7.26
C PRO A 93 7.51 -7.15 7.49
N THR A 94 7.75 -7.72 8.68
CA THR A 94 8.99 -8.45 8.99
C THR A 94 9.25 -9.54 7.96
N GLY A 95 10.40 -9.48 7.29
CA GLY A 95 10.78 -10.46 6.24
C GLY A 95 10.07 -10.28 4.90
N TYR A 96 9.46 -9.13 4.65
CA TYR A 96 9.07 -8.73 3.29
C TYR A 96 10.32 -8.55 2.39
N PRO A 97 10.18 -8.70 1.06
CA PRO A 97 11.27 -8.38 0.13
C PRO A 97 11.54 -6.87 0.11
N PRO A 98 12.65 -6.41 -0.48
CA PRO A 98 12.88 -4.99 -0.72
C PRO A 98 11.68 -4.28 -1.36
N LEU A 99 11.32 -3.10 -0.85
CA LEU A 99 10.16 -2.33 -1.29
C LEU A 99 10.60 -0.93 -1.72
N LEU A 100 10.39 -0.57 -2.98
CA LEU A 100 10.61 0.78 -3.48
C LEU A 100 9.29 1.55 -3.47
N PHE A 101 9.24 2.68 -2.75
CA PHE A 101 8.06 3.54 -2.69
C PHE A 101 8.25 4.80 -3.55
N HIS A 102 7.27 5.11 -4.37
CA HIS A 102 7.16 6.37 -5.11
C HIS A 102 5.85 7.05 -4.74
N VAL A 103 5.90 8.34 -4.42
CA VAL A 103 4.70 9.15 -4.22
C VAL A 103 5.01 10.62 -4.47
N GLY A 104 4.02 11.35 -4.98
CA GLY A 104 4.06 12.79 -5.20
C GLY A 104 3.74 13.59 -3.94
N GLU A 105 4.37 14.76 -3.81
CA GLU A 105 4.22 15.65 -2.65
C GLU A 105 2.77 16.15 -2.45
N ARG A 106 2.03 16.28 -3.55
CA ARG A 106 0.66 16.81 -3.60
C ARG A 106 -0.40 15.71 -3.55
N GLU A 107 -0.03 14.45 -3.41
CA GLU A 107 -1.00 13.37 -3.39
C GLU A 107 -1.68 13.23 -2.04
N VAL A 108 -2.96 12.85 -2.05
CA VAL A 108 -3.70 12.48 -0.85
C VAL A 108 -3.13 11.22 -0.19
N LEU A 109 -2.49 10.32 -0.97
CA LEU A 109 -1.88 9.07 -0.51
C LEU A 109 -0.39 9.22 -0.10
N ARG A 110 0.13 10.45 -0.02
CA ARG A 110 1.52 10.70 0.37
C ARG A 110 1.86 10.12 1.74
N ASP A 111 1.07 10.43 2.75
CA ASP A 111 1.37 10.02 4.11
C ASP A 111 1.08 8.52 4.35
N ASP A 112 0.21 7.90 3.55
CA ASP A 112 0.06 6.43 3.51
C ASP A 112 1.35 5.75 3.05
N SER A 113 1.97 6.31 2.00
CA SER A 113 3.21 5.79 1.43
C SER A 113 4.39 5.96 2.39
N ILE A 114 4.53 7.14 3.00
CA ILE A 114 5.59 7.46 3.97
C ILE A 114 5.49 6.55 5.19
N ARG A 115 4.30 6.45 5.81
CA ARG A 115 4.09 5.65 7.02
C ARG A 115 4.36 4.16 6.76
N MET A 116 3.95 3.64 5.61
CA MET A 116 4.22 2.24 5.26
C MET A 116 5.73 1.99 5.05
N ALA A 117 6.43 2.90 4.36
CA ALA A 117 7.87 2.80 4.17
C ALA A 117 8.64 2.86 5.50
N GLU A 118 8.24 3.75 6.42
CA GLU A 118 8.78 3.84 7.78
C GLU A 118 8.53 2.55 8.58
N LYS A 119 7.31 2.03 8.54
CA LYS A 119 6.95 0.77 9.22
C LYS A 119 7.79 -0.40 8.70
N ALA A 120 7.92 -0.53 7.38
CA ALA A 120 8.74 -1.56 6.75
C ALA A 120 10.22 -1.41 7.12
N ARG A 121 10.75 -0.18 7.09
CA ARG A 121 12.13 0.11 7.51
C ARG A 121 12.39 -0.28 8.96
N ALA A 122 11.46 0.04 9.86
CA ALA A 122 11.54 -0.31 11.28
C ALA A 122 11.54 -1.82 11.52
N ALA A 123 10.92 -2.60 10.62
CA ALA A 123 10.93 -4.07 10.64
C ALA A 123 12.17 -4.69 9.94
N GLY A 124 13.13 -3.87 9.51
CA GLY A 124 14.36 -4.32 8.86
C GLY A 124 14.23 -4.58 7.35
N VAL A 125 13.14 -4.14 6.71
CA VAL A 125 12.97 -4.22 5.25
C VAL A 125 13.77 -3.12 4.57
N VAL A 126 14.42 -3.45 3.45
CA VAL A 126 15.11 -2.47 2.59
C VAL A 126 14.05 -1.62 1.87
N THR A 127 14.06 -0.30 2.11
CA THR A 127 13.10 0.66 1.57
C THR A 127 13.71 1.97 1.09
#